data_AF-A0A9P9GRM8-F1
#
_entry.id   AF-A0A9P9GRM8-F1
#
_cell.length_a   1.000
_cell.length_b   1.000
_cell.length_c   1.000
_cell.angle_alpha   90.00
_cell.angle_beta   90.00
_cell.angle_gamma   90.00
#
_symmetry.space_group_name_H-M   'P 1'
#
loop_
_entity.id
_entity.type
_entity.pdbx_description
1 polymer ?
#
loop_
_entity_poly.entity_id
_entity_poly.type
_entity_poly.pdbx_seq_one_letter_code
_entity_poly.pdbx_strand_id
1 'polypeptide(L)'
;MPCFPYPSIPQPIQTPVTLTLKIHNTYRCEPTNLVIPQLKPLPDCEGPKLECFIDDITTCDFKLLGLLGGGCHSLVWKAEINGKVYAIKMFFHLEAHEPSFLMDGLDDDPQDSDEPDPLNDMSQSTIDSLRLHTSSFYNECRVFGRLKELGREDLAIKGYGYLQFYLNDDKVRQHFLPFGDGARRHLAFLGNKDPTDVDVIRRTLQHDDLRIPMMAIVKEWLRNLRELHKSGIVIRDLKWQQYLNGQLADFSFAWTIPHIFGPESGLRPRWSFESMAAWDLKCFQEILDDFCREV
;
A
#
# COMPACT_ATOMS: atom_id res chain seq x y z
N MET A 1 -52.29 -70.78 26.43
CA MET A 1 -51.36 -69.67 26.17
C MET A 1 -52.07 -68.38 26.51
N PRO A 2 -51.81 -67.77 27.68
CA PRO A 2 -52.46 -66.53 28.06
C PRO A 2 -51.49 -65.37 28.31
N CYS A 3 -52.00 -64.20 27.95
CA CYS A 3 -51.40 -62.88 27.93
C CYS A 3 -50.96 -62.36 29.31
N PHE A 4 -49.88 -61.55 29.32
CA PHE A 4 -49.78 -60.37 30.18
C PHE A 4 -49.16 -59.21 29.38
N PRO A 5 -49.60 -57.96 29.62
CA PRO A 5 -49.30 -56.79 28.80
C PRO A 5 -47.91 -56.20 29.07
N TYR A 6 -47.28 -55.70 28.01
CA TYR A 6 -46.02 -54.95 28.08
C TYR A 6 -46.25 -53.52 28.64
N PRO A 7 -45.41 -53.05 29.57
CA PRO A 7 -45.52 -51.70 30.12
C PRO A 7 -44.92 -50.64 29.18
N SER A 8 -45.63 -49.52 29.07
CA SER A 8 -45.31 -48.32 28.30
C SER A 8 -44.13 -47.54 28.87
N ILE A 9 -43.23 -47.11 27.99
CA ILE A 9 -42.00 -46.35 28.26
C ILE A 9 -42.35 -44.86 28.52
N PRO A 10 -41.90 -44.25 29.64
CA PRO A 10 -42.11 -42.83 29.92
C PRO A 10 -41.07 -41.94 29.21
N GLN A 11 -41.54 -40.82 28.64
CA GLN A 11 -40.73 -39.75 28.03
C GLN A 11 -39.98 -38.93 29.11
N PRO A 12 -38.68 -38.61 28.96
CA PRO A 12 -37.97 -37.76 29.90
C PRO A 12 -38.25 -36.27 29.69
N ILE A 13 -38.57 -35.61 30.81
CA ILE A 13 -38.80 -34.17 30.97
C ILE A 13 -37.46 -33.42 30.84
N GLN A 14 -37.43 -32.38 29.99
CA GLN A 14 -36.32 -31.45 29.86
C GLN A 14 -36.40 -30.34 30.93
N THR A 15 -35.37 -30.22 31.76
CA THR A 15 -35.01 -28.96 32.42
C THR A 15 -33.47 -28.86 32.51
N PRO A 16 -32.86 -27.75 32.06
CA PRO A 16 -31.41 -27.59 32.04
C PRO A 16 -30.85 -27.23 33.43
N VAL A 17 -29.78 -27.90 33.83
CA VAL A 17 -28.99 -27.62 35.04
C VAL A 17 -27.80 -26.73 34.67
N THR A 18 -27.74 -25.55 35.27
CA THR A 18 -26.62 -24.61 35.16
C THR A 18 -25.49 -25.03 36.12
N LEU A 19 -24.32 -25.37 35.58
CA LEU A 19 -23.10 -25.62 36.36
C LEU A 19 -22.27 -24.34 36.45
N THR A 20 -22.24 -23.72 37.63
CA THR A 20 -21.43 -22.55 37.94
C THR A 20 -20.02 -22.99 38.34
N LEU A 21 -19.02 -22.71 37.50
CA LEU A 21 -17.61 -22.95 37.80
C LEU A 21 -17.02 -21.75 38.56
N LYS A 22 -16.72 -21.93 39.85
CA LYS A 22 -15.98 -20.96 40.68
C LYS A 22 -14.47 -21.15 40.45
N ILE A 23 -13.83 -20.23 39.73
CA ILE A 23 -12.38 -20.14 39.63
C ILE A 23 -11.88 -19.17 40.71
N HIS A 24 -10.98 -19.67 41.58
CA HIS A 24 -10.32 -18.88 42.62
C HIS A 24 -9.30 -17.92 42.02
N ASN A 25 -9.27 -16.72 42.59
CA ASN A 25 -8.55 -15.54 42.12
C ASN A 25 -7.25 -15.36 42.92
N THR A 26 -6.07 -15.52 42.31
CA THR A 26 -4.81 -14.96 42.85
C THR A 26 -3.82 -14.65 41.71
N TYR A 27 -3.27 -13.43 41.78
CA TYR A 27 -2.33 -12.75 40.87
C TYR A 27 -2.96 -12.09 39.63
N ARG A 28 -3.60 -10.94 39.89
CA ARG A 28 -3.96 -9.94 38.89
C ARG A 28 -2.69 -9.16 38.51
N CYS A 29 -2.02 -9.55 37.43
CA CYS A 29 -1.29 -8.58 36.63
C CYS A 29 -2.35 -7.85 35.80
N GLU A 30 -2.55 -6.57 36.09
CA GLU A 30 -3.35 -5.67 35.25
C GLU A 30 -2.81 -5.78 33.80
N PRO A 31 -3.63 -6.13 32.80
CA PRO A 31 -3.23 -5.92 31.43
C PRO A 31 -3.14 -4.41 31.24
N THR A 32 -1.93 -3.89 31.08
CA THR A 32 -1.75 -2.58 30.47
C THR A 32 -2.46 -2.64 29.13
N ASN A 33 -3.64 -2.02 29.06
CA ASN A 33 -4.28 -1.63 27.82
C ASN A 33 -3.33 -0.65 27.12
N LEU A 34 -2.31 -1.18 26.46
CA LEU A 34 -1.66 -0.51 25.36
C LEU A 34 -2.72 -0.46 24.28
N VAL A 35 -3.53 0.59 24.32
CA VAL A 35 -4.33 1.02 23.18
C VAL A 35 -3.30 1.33 22.10
N ILE A 36 -3.03 0.36 21.24
CA ILE A 36 -2.40 0.63 19.95
C ILE A 36 -3.38 1.63 19.30
N PRO A 37 -2.98 2.88 19.02
CA PRO A 37 -3.89 3.80 18.35
C PRO A 37 -4.34 3.10 17.06
N GLN A 38 -5.63 2.78 16.96
CA GLN A 38 -6.19 2.22 15.74
C GLN A 38 -5.91 3.24 14.64
N LEU A 39 -4.99 2.87 13.75
CA LEU A 39 -4.62 3.71 12.64
C LEU A 39 -5.87 3.92 11.76
N LYS A 40 -6.14 5.17 11.42
CA LYS A 40 -7.33 5.57 10.67
C LYS A 40 -7.13 5.37 9.16
N PRO A 41 -8.20 5.15 8.37
CA PRO A 41 -8.09 5.05 6.92
C PRO A 41 -7.41 6.28 6.29
N LEU A 42 -6.57 6.07 5.28
CA LEU A 42 -5.80 7.11 4.60
C LEU A 42 -6.16 7.24 3.11
N PRO A 43 -6.02 8.44 2.50
CA PRO A 43 -5.63 9.72 3.10
C PRO A 43 -6.72 10.35 3.97
N ASP A 44 -6.31 11.27 4.84
CA ASP A 44 -7.20 12.05 5.70
C ASP A 44 -7.82 13.26 4.96
N CYS A 45 -8.44 13.01 3.80
CA CYS A 45 -9.18 14.00 3.04
C CYS A 45 -10.52 13.43 2.54
N GLU A 46 -11.28 14.23 1.79
CA GLU A 46 -12.49 13.72 1.14
C GLU A 46 -12.17 12.74 0.00
N GLY A 47 -13.06 11.76 -0.15
CA GLY A 47 -12.96 10.72 -1.17
C GLY A 47 -12.42 9.39 -0.65
N PRO A 48 -11.87 8.57 -1.55
CA PRO A 48 -11.58 7.16 -1.24
C PRO A 48 -10.41 7.01 -0.27
N LYS A 49 -10.54 6.03 0.63
CA LYS A 49 -9.55 5.74 1.67
C LYS A 49 -9.21 4.26 1.73
N LEU A 50 -7.97 3.97 2.05
CA LEU A 50 -7.46 2.64 2.29
C LEU A 50 -7.32 2.42 3.80
N GLU A 51 -7.89 1.32 4.28
CA GLU A 51 -7.75 0.86 5.66
C GLU A 51 -6.31 0.45 5.99
N CYS A 52 -5.94 0.53 7.27
CA CYS A 52 -4.69 -0.03 7.76
C CYS A 52 -4.70 -1.55 7.56
N PHE A 53 -3.55 -2.12 7.19
CA PHE A 53 -3.36 -3.55 7.21
C PHE A 53 -3.40 -4.05 8.66
N ILE A 54 -4.07 -5.18 8.89
CA ILE A 54 -4.45 -5.62 10.23
C ILE A 54 -3.28 -6.18 11.04
N ASP A 55 -2.26 -6.74 10.37
CA ASP A 55 -1.12 -7.35 11.04
C ASP A 55 -0.01 -6.31 11.23
N ASP A 56 0.50 -6.21 12.46
CA ASP A 56 1.63 -5.36 12.81
C ASP A 56 2.93 -6.13 12.66
N ILE A 57 3.75 -5.72 11.68
CA ILE A 57 5.02 -6.36 11.35
C ILE A 57 6.05 -6.32 12.50
N THR A 58 5.84 -5.49 13.51
CA THR A 58 6.70 -5.44 14.71
C THR A 58 6.39 -6.55 15.72
N THR A 59 5.20 -7.16 15.63
CA THR A 59 4.71 -8.16 16.59
C THR A 59 4.39 -9.52 15.96
N CYS A 60 4.08 -9.57 14.66
CA CYS A 60 3.73 -10.81 13.97
C CYS A 60 4.96 -11.58 13.44
N ASP A 61 4.75 -12.80 12.94
CA ASP A 61 5.78 -13.53 12.19
C ASP A 61 5.94 -12.91 10.80
N PHE A 62 6.93 -12.01 10.67
CA PHE A 62 7.26 -11.30 9.45
C PHE A 62 8.62 -11.72 8.90
N LYS A 63 8.67 -12.05 7.60
CA LYS A 63 9.92 -12.40 6.91
C LYS A 63 9.97 -11.76 5.53
N LEU A 64 11.08 -11.10 5.21
CA LEU A 64 11.39 -10.72 3.83
C LEU A 64 11.97 -11.91 3.09
N LEU A 65 11.34 -12.27 1.97
CA LEU A 65 11.74 -13.38 1.11
C LEU A 65 12.64 -12.92 -0.05
N GLY A 66 12.59 -11.63 -0.41
CA GLY A 66 13.45 -11.05 -1.43
C GLY A 66 12.94 -9.72 -1.98
N LEU A 67 13.84 -8.96 -2.60
CA LEU A 67 13.48 -7.77 -3.36
C LEU A 67 12.94 -8.20 -4.74
N LEU A 68 11.75 -7.73 -5.09
CA LEU A 68 11.10 -8.02 -6.38
C LEU A 68 11.44 -6.98 -7.45
N GLY A 69 11.66 -5.72 -7.03
CA GLY A 69 12.00 -4.64 -7.92
C GLY A 69 12.06 -3.31 -7.20
N GLY A 70 12.65 -2.31 -7.85
CA GLY A 70 12.70 -0.93 -7.37
C GLY A 70 12.50 0.04 -8.52
N GLY A 71 11.75 1.11 -8.26
CA GLY A 71 11.54 2.21 -9.19
C GLY A 71 11.97 3.53 -8.57
N CYS A 72 11.71 4.64 -9.25
CA CYS A 72 11.97 5.99 -8.73
C CYS A 72 11.26 6.24 -7.39
N HIS A 73 10.11 5.62 -7.14
CA HIS A 73 9.30 5.96 -5.97
C HIS A 73 9.40 5.00 -4.78
N SER A 74 9.85 3.76 -5.03
CA SER A 74 9.60 2.68 -4.08
C SER A 74 10.46 1.44 -4.32
N LEU A 75 10.46 0.57 -3.33
CA LEU A 75 10.93 -0.81 -3.41
C LEU A 75 9.76 -1.77 -3.20
N VAL A 76 9.66 -2.80 -4.02
CA VAL A 76 8.67 -3.86 -3.88
C VAL A 76 9.35 -5.11 -3.34
N TRP A 77 8.87 -5.59 -2.20
CA TRP A 77 9.41 -6.74 -1.50
C TRP A 77 8.43 -7.91 -1.55
N LYS A 78 8.96 -9.11 -1.74
CA LYS A 78 8.22 -10.33 -1.43
C LYS A 78 8.38 -10.59 0.06
N ALA A 79 7.28 -10.73 0.76
CA ALA A 79 7.29 -10.97 2.20
C ALA A 79 6.31 -12.07 2.60
N GLU A 80 6.57 -12.72 3.71
CA GLU A 80 5.65 -13.61 4.40
C GLU A 80 5.21 -12.92 5.71
N ILE A 81 3.89 -12.83 5.92
CA ILE A 81 3.29 -12.36 7.16
C ILE A 81 2.34 -13.46 7.64
N ASN A 82 2.58 -14.00 8.83
CA ASN A 82 1.77 -15.07 9.44
C ASN A 82 1.57 -16.28 8.50
N GLY A 83 2.62 -16.68 7.77
CA GLY A 83 2.60 -17.80 6.83
C GLY A 83 1.91 -17.54 5.49
N LYS A 84 1.44 -16.31 5.22
CA LYS A 84 0.90 -15.91 3.92
C LYS A 84 1.86 -14.97 3.20
N VAL A 85 2.04 -15.22 1.90
CA VAL A 85 2.95 -14.45 1.05
C VAL A 85 2.24 -13.24 0.44
N TYR A 86 2.93 -12.10 0.48
CA TYR A 86 2.47 -10.81 -0.03
C TYR A 86 3.56 -10.13 -0.85
N ALA A 87 3.13 -9.17 -1.68
CA ALA A 87 4.01 -8.12 -2.19
C ALA A 87 3.83 -6.86 -1.32
N ILE A 88 4.91 -6.31 -0.79
CA ILE A 88 4.90 -5.10 0.03
C ILE A 88 5.65 -4.01 -0.73
N LYS A 89 4.93 -3.00 -1.20
CA LYS A 89 5.51 -1.82 -1.83
C LYS A 89 5.80 -0.78 -0.76
N MET A 90 7.07 -0.45 -0.56
CA MET A 90 7.56 0.52 0.42
C MET A 90 8.00 1.79 -0.31
N PHE A 91 7.42 2.93 0.05
CA PHE A 91 7.65 4.20 -0.63
C PHE A 91 8.85 4.92 -0.01
N PHE A 92 9.69 5.53 -0.84
CA PHE A 92 10.77 6.37 -0.34
C PHE A 92 10.22 7.57 0.42
N HIS A 93 11.04 8.15 1.30
CA HIS A 93 10.61 9.21 2.21
C HIS A 93 9.94 10.38 1.46
N LEU A 94 10.60 10.89 0.41
CA LEU A 94 10.07 12.00 -0.41
C LEU A 94 8.74 11.64 -1.08
N GLU A 95 8.54 10.38 -1.43
CA GLU A 95 7.40 9.92 -2.24
C GLU A 95 6.15 9.61 -1.40
N ALA A 96 6.38 9.41 -0.11
CA ALA A 96 5.33 9.28 0.89
C ALA A 96 4.98 10.61 1.55
N HIS A 97 5.95 11.53 1.65
CA HIS A 97 5.86 12.71 2.49
C HIS A 97 6.07 14.02 1.76
N GLU A 98 6.29 14.05 0.45
CA GLU A 98 6.27 15.29 -0.33
C GLU A 98 5.29 15.19 -1.50
N PRO A 99 4.59 16.28 -1.84
CA PRO A 99 3.74 16.29 -3.01
C PRO A 99 4.60 16.16 -4.28
N SER A 100 4.22 15.25 -5.17
CA SER A 100 4.87 15.12 -6.48
C SER A 100 3.99 15.79 -7.54
N PHE A 101 4.54 16.81 -8.19
CA PHE A 101 3.88 17.53 -9.27
C PHE A 101 4.55 17.28 -10.62
N LEU A 102 5.18 16.10 -10.82
CA LEU A 102 5.58 15.67 -12.16
C LEU A 102 4.34 15.65 -13.06
N MET A 103 4.13 16.80 -13.65
CA MET A 103 3.14 17.19 -14.63
C MET A 103 3.97 17.48 -15.87
N ASP A 104 4.83 16.53 -16.28
CA ASP A 104 5.36 16.59 -17.62
C ASP A 104 4.12 16.59 -18.51
N GLY A 105 3.84 17.77 -19.09
CA GLY A 105 2.92 17.87 -20.18
C GLY A 105 3.36 16.85 -21.20
N LEU A 106 2.41 16.22 -21.87
CA LEU A 106 2.65 15.21 -22.89
C LEU A 106 3.59 15.68 -24.03
N ASP A 107 3.99 16.95 -24.04
CA ASP A 107 4.82 17.62 -25.03
C ASP A 107 6.01 18.40 -24.44
N ASP A 108 6.22 18.43 -23.12
CA ASP A 108 7.35 19.16 -22.53
C ASP A 108 8.54 18.21 -22.41
N ASP A 109 9.44 18.26 -23.40
CA ASP A 109 10.84 17.84 -23.23
C ASP A 109 11.35 18.47 -21.92
N PRO A 110 12.08 17.76 -21.04
CA PRO A 110 12.57 18.33 -19.78
C PRO A 110 13.51 19.48 -20.12
N GLN A 111 12.94 20.68 -20.23
CA GLN A 111 13.72 21.89 -20.30
C GLN A 111 14.42 21.98 -18.95
N ASP A 112 15.72 22.19 -18.99
CA ASP A 112 16.48 22.80 -17.90
C ASP A 112 15.81 24.14 -17.56
N SER A 113 14.69 24.10 -16.83
CA SER A 113 13.97 25.28 -16.44
C SER A 113 14.63 25.79 -15.17
N ASP A 114 15.39 26.87 -15.28
CA ASP A 114 15.78 27.77 -14.18
C ASP A 114 14.54 28.42 -13.49
N GLU A 115 13.34 27.88 -13.72
CA GLU A 115 12.09 28.29 -13.10
C GLU A 115 12.13 27.90 -11.60
N PRO A 116 11.91 28.86 -10.69
CA PRO A 116 11.89 28.57 -9.26
C PRO A 116 10.81 27.55 -8.96
N ASP A 117 11.15 26.54 -8.14
CA ASP A 117 10.19 25.51 -7.73
C ASP A 117 8.94 26.18 -7.15
N PRO A 118 7.75 26.02 -7.80
CA PRO A 118 6.52 26.68 -7.37
C PRO A 118 6.08 26.28 -5.96
N LEU A 119 6.67 25.23 -5.37
CA LEU A 119 6.52 24.89 -3.95
C LEU A 119 7.11 25.92 -2.99
N ASN A 120 8.16 26.65 -3.37
CA ASN A 120 8.88 27.53 -2.45
C ASN A 120 8.06 28.74 -1.96
N ASP A 121 7.08 29.18 -2.74
CA ASP A 121 6.22 30.33 -2.42
C ASP A 121 4.87 29.91 -1.78
N MET A 122 4.61 28.61 -1.63
CA MET A 122 3.36 28.11 -1.07
C MET A 122 3.38 28.04 0.46
N SER A 123 2.22 28.28 1.09
CA SER A 123 2.09 28.07 2.53
C SER A 123 2.15 26.59 2.88
N GLN A 124 2.68 26.25 4.07
CA GLN A 124 2.76 24.88 4.55
C GLN A 124 1.38 24.18 4.57
N SER A 125 0.31 24.91 4.91
CA SER A 125 -1.06 24.38 4.89
C SER A 125 -1.52 23.97 3.49
N THR A 126 -1.06 24.68 2.45
CA THR A 126 -1.35 24.36 1.06
C THR A 126 -0.58 23.12 0.64
N ILE A 127 0.71 23.05 0.99
CA ILE A 127 1.57 21.87 0.77
C ILE A 127 0.97 20.63 1.43
N ASP A 128 0.55 20.73 2.69
CA ASP A 128 -0.06 19.63 3.44
C ASP A 128 -1.37 19.16 2.78
N SER A 129 -2.20 20.09 2.29
CA SER A 129 -3.40 19.73 1.54
C SER A 129 -3.09 19.04 0.21
N LEU A 130 -2.06 19.49 -0.51
CA LEU A 130 -1.65 18.91 -1.79
C LEU A 130 -1.09 17.51 -1.62
N ARG A 131 -0.28 17.28 -0.58
CA ARG A 131 0.34 16.00 -0.25
C ARG A 131 -0.66 14.85 -0.23
N LEU A 132 -1.86 15.08 0.34
CA LEU A 132 -2.96 14.11 0.42
C LEU A 132 -3.51 13.68 -0.95
N HIS A 133 -3.27 14.47 -1.99
CA HIS A 133 -3.76 14.24 -3.35
C HIS A 133 -2.66 13.95 -4.37
N THR A 134 -1.40 14.28 -4.09
CA THR A 134 -0.34 14.26 -5.11
C THR A 134 0.91 13.49 -4.74
N SER A 135 1.05 13.00 -3.50
CA SER A 135 2.15 12.06 -3.19
C SER A 135 1.89 10.67 -3.75
N SER A 136 2.96 9.98 -4.16
CA SER A 136 2.91 8.64 -4.73
C SER A 136 2.22 7.62 -3.82
N PHE A 137 2.45 7.72 -2.50
CA PHE A 137 1.80 6.85 -1.51
C PHE A 137 0.30 7.11 -1.40
N TYR A 138 -0.12 8.38 -1.25
CA TYR A 138 -1.54 8.70 -1.09
C TYR A 138 -2.32 8.46 -2.38
N ASN A 139 -1.74 8.69 -3.57
CA ASN A 139 -2.34 8.32 -4.84
C ASN A 139 -2.77 6.85 -4.87
N GLU A 140 -1.85 5.96 -4.49
CA GLU A 140 -2.08 4.53 -4.52
C GLU A 140 -3.09 4.09 -3.43
N CYS A 141 -3.06 4.72 -2.25
CA CYS A 141 -4.10 4.52 -1.23
C CYS A 141 -5.49 4.87 -1.75
N ARG A 142 -5.64 5.98 -2.47
CA ARG A 142 -6.93 6.42 -3.01
C ARG A 142 -7.44 5.47 -4.08
N VAL A 143 -6.56 4.94 -4.94
CA VAL A 143 -6.97 3.94 -5.94
C VAL A 143 -7.49 2.67 -5.28
N PHE A 144 -6.72 2.07 -4.35
CA PHE A 144 -7.18 0.86 -3.67
C PHE A 144 -8.42 1.11 -2.80
N GLY A 145 -8.51 2.29 -2.17
CA GLY A 145 -9.70 2.73 -1.47
C GLY A 145 -10.93 2.78 -2.38
N ARG A 146 -10.79 3.31 -3.60
CA ARG A 146 -11.88 3.40 -4.58
C ARG A 146 -12.30 2.03 -5.09
N LEU A 147 -11.35 1.15 -5.36
CA LEU A 147 -11.62 -0.23 -5.76
C LEU A 147 -12.44 -0.97 -4.69
N LYS A 148 -12.10 -0.79 -3.40
CA LYS A 148 -12.87 -1.35 -2.27
C LYS A 148 -14.26 -0.74 -2.16
N GLU A 149 -14.35 0.59 -2.19
CA GLU A 149 -15.61 1.34 -2.09
C GLU A 149 -16.63 0.87 -3.16
N LEU A 150 -16.16 0.63 -4.39
CA LEU A 150 -17.00 0.20 -5.50
C LEU A 150 -17.21 -1.33 -5.58
N GLY A 151 -16.55 -2.12 -4.73
CA GLY A 151 -16.55 -3.58 -4.85
C GLY A 151 -15.94 -4.08 -6.17
N ARG A 152 -14.95 -3.36 -6.70
CA ARG A 152 -14.28 -3.63 -7.99
C ARG A 152 -12.80 -4.02 -7.82
N GLU A 153 -12.46 -4.63 -6.69
CA GLU A 153 -11.12 -5.17 -6.44
C GLU A 153 -10.69 -6.24 -7.48
N ASP A 154 -11.64 -6.77 -8.26
CA ASP A 154 -11.39 -7.68 -9.40
C ASP A 154 -10.60 -7.03 -10.55
N LEU A 155 -10.49 -5.70 -10.54
CA LEU A 155 -9.86 -4.92 -11.60
C LEU A 155 -8.38 -4.65 -11.39
N ALA A 156 -7.82 -4.93 -10.22
CA ALA A 156 -6.41 -4.78 -9.95
C ALA A 156 -5.93 -5.93 -9.06
N ILE A 157 -4.63 -5.99 -8.80
CA ILE A 157 -4.16 -6.80 -7.67
C ILE A 157 -4.88 -6.34 -6.39
N LYS A 158 -5.26 -7.26 -5.50
CA LYS A 158 -5.93 -6.85 -4.28
C LYS A 158 -4.98 -6.08 -3.36
N GLY A 159 -5.36 -4.86 -2.96
CA GLY A 159 -4.67 -4.08 -1.93
C GLY A 159 -5.26 -4.37 -0.56
N TYR A 160 -4.54 -5.10 0.29
CA TYR A 160 -5.07 -5.50 1.60
C TYR A 160 -5.18 -4.32 2.57
N GLY A 161 -4.24 -3.39 2.52
CA GLY A 161 -4.20 -2.20 3.36
C GLY A 161 -2.84 -1.52 3.32
N TYR A 162 -2.71 -0.40 4.00
CA TYR A 162 -1.41 0.25 4.17
C TYR A 162 -0.72 -0.18 5.47
N LEU A 163 0.60 -0.11 5.51
CA LEU A 163 1.44 -0.33 6.68
C LEU A 163 2.20 0.94 7.01
N GLN A 164 2.37 1.16 8.31
CA GLN A 164 3.22 2.21 8.87
C GLN A 164 4.13 1.57 9.91
N PHE A 165 5.44 1.74 9.78
CA PHE A 165 6.40 1.23 10.73
C PHE A 165 7.64 2.12 10.84
N TYR A 166 8.33 2.07 11.99
CA TYR A 166 9.49 2.91 12.24
C TYR A 166 10.78 2.12 12.08
N LEU A 167 11.71 2.68 11.30
CA LEU A 167 13.03 2.09 11.09
C LEU A 167 13.98 2.35 12.27
N ASN A 168 13.56 3.14 13.26
CA ASN A 168 14.29 3.28 14.53
C ASN A 168 14.16 2.05 15.45
N ASP A 169 13.23 1.14 15.17
CA ASP A 169 13.11 -0.15 15.84
C ASP A 169 14.16 -1.15 15.30
N ASP A 170 14.97 -1.70 16.20
CA ASP A 170 15.98 -2.71 15.88
C ASP A 170 15.39 -3.96 15.22
N LYS A 171 14.26 -4.46 15.70
CA LYS A 171 13.63 -5.67 15.16
C LYS A 171 13.24 -5.45 13.71
N VAL A 172 12.65 -4.29 13.41
CA VAL A 172 12.29 -3.91 12.05
C VAL A 172 13.54 -3.86 11.16
N ARG A 173 14.61 -3.19 11.61
CA ARG A 173 15.87 -3.10 10.83
C ARG A 173 16.47 -4.46 10.50
N GLN A 174 16.45 -5.40 11.44
CA GLN A 174 17.05 -6.73 11.26
C GLN A 174 16.44 -7.51 10.09
N HIS A 175 15.18 -7.25 9.73
CA HIS A 175 14.59 -7.88 8.54
C HIS A 175 15.25 -7.42 7.23
N PHE A 176 15.77 -6.19 7.17
CA PHE A 176 16.30 -5.57 5.94
C PHE A 176 17.82 -5.65 5.82
N LEU A 177 18.56 -5.73 6.93
CA LEU A 177 20.03 -5.77 6.92
C LEU A 177 20.64 -6.86 6.02
N PRO A 178 20.07 -8.08 5.91
CA PRO A 178 20.56 -9.09 4.98
C PRO A 178 20.55 -8.67 3.50
N PHE A 179 19.79 -7.64 3.14
CA PHE A 179 19.69 -7.10 1.77
C PHE A 179 20.58 -5.86 1.54
N GLY A 180 21.40 -5.51 2.54
CA GLY A 180 22.20 -4.27 2.55
C GLY A 180 23.51 -4.30 1.75
N ASP A 181 23.88 -5.40 1.10
CA ASP A 181 25.18 -5.54 0.42
C ASP A 181 25.42 -4.49 -0.68
N GLY A 182 24.36 -4.09 -1.39
CA GLY A 182 24.43 -3.00 -2.37
C GLY A 182 24.78 -1.66 -1.71
N ALA A 183 24.10 -1.34 -0.60
CA ALA A 183 24.36 -0.14 0.18
C ALA A 183 25.76 -0.14 0.79
N ARG A 184 26.21 -1.26 1.35
CA ARG A 184 27.57 -1.41 1.91
C ARG A 184 28.65 -1.13 0.86
N ARG A 185 28.52 -1.72 -0.34
CA ARG A 185 29.46 -1.45 -1.45
C ARG A 185 29.45 0.01 -1.88
N HIS A 186 28.28 0.62 -1.96
CA HIS A 186 28.17 2.04 -2.33
C HIS A 186 28.80 2.96 -1.28
N LEU A 187 28.53 2.73 0.00
CA LEU A 187 29.11 3.49 1.11
C LEU A 187 30.64 3.35 1.16
N ALA A 188 31.15 2.13 0.94
CA ALA A 188 32.59 1.88 0.83
C ALA A 188 33.22 2.64 -0.34
N PHE A 189 32.54 2.72 -1.49
CA PHE A 189 32.99 3.54 -2.62
C PHE A 189 33.03 5.04 -2.29
N LEU A 190 32.07 5.54 -1.52
CA LEU A 190 32.06 6.92 -1.00
C LEU A 190 33.07 7.16 0.13
N GLY A 191 33.84 6.15 0.53
CA GLY A 191 34.89 6.27 1.55
C GLY A 191 34.50 5.79 2.95
N ASN A 192 33.23 5.45 3.19
CA ASN A 192 32.81 4.86 4.46
C ASN A 192 32.99 3.33 4.42
N LYS A 193 34.17 2.87 4.86
CA LYS A 193 34.57 1.45 4.82
C LYS A 193 33.94 0.59 5.93
N ASP A 194 33.39 1.20 6.98
CA ASP A 194 32.76 0.52 8.09
C ASP A 194 31.39 1.16 8.42
N PRO A 195 30.41 1.03 7.50
CA PRO A 195 29.11 1.66 7.67
C PRO A 195 28.32 1.00 8.79
N THR A 196 27.71 1.82 9.64
CA THR A 196 26.80 1.32 10.67
C THR A 196 25.55 0.69 10.05
N ASP A 197 24.85 -0.15 10.81
CA ASP A 197 23.57 -0.71 10.34
C ASP A 197 22.55 0.37 10.00
N VAL A 198 22.56 1.49 10.73
CA VAL A 198 21.74 2.66 10.44
C VAL A 198 22.10 3.26 9.08
N ASP A 199 23.38 3.39 8.74
CA ASP A 199 23.82 3.93 7.44
C ASP A 199 23.36 3.02 6.29
N VAL A 200 23.45 1.71 6.50
CA VAL A 200 23.00 0.72 5.51
C VAL A 200 21.50 0.76 5.31
N ILE A 201 20.72 0.85 6.38
CA ILE A 201 19.26 0.96 6.30
C ILE A 201 18.82 2.25 5.61
N ARG A 202 19.38 3.41 6.02
CA ARG A 202 19.11 4.71 5.38
C ARG A 202 19.32 4.64 3.88
N ARG A 203 20.45 4.05 3.47
CA ARG A 203 20.81 3.96 2.06
C ARG A 203 19.99 2.93 1.29
N THR A 204 19.69 1.79 1.90
CA THR A 204 18.94 0.70 1.25
C THR A 204 17.50 1.11 0.99
N LEU A 205 16.88 1.81 1.94
CA LEU A 205 15.48 2.21 1.89
C LEU A 205 15.27 3.68 1.48
N GLN A 206 16.35 4.41 1.15
CA GLN A 206 16.36 5.83 0.83
C GLN A 206 15.54 6.67 1.84
N HIS A 207 15.90 6.51 3.11
CA HIS A 207 15.13 7.06 4.23
C HIS A 207 16.05 7.66 5.29
N ASP A 208 16.29 8.97 5.20
CA ASP A 208 17.35 9.63 5.99
C ASP A 208 17.01 9.80 7.48
N ASP A 209 15.75 10.06 7.82
CA ASP A 209 15.31 10.19 9.21
C ASP A 209 14.49 8.98 9.67
N LEU A 210 15.13 8.03 10.36
CA LEU A 210 14.48 6.79 10.83
C LEU A 210 13.37 7.01 11.89
N ARG A 211 13.19 8.24 12.39
CA ARG A 211 12.09 8.62 13.29
C ARG A 211 10.80 8.92 12.53
N ILE A 212 10.90 9.19 11.23
CA ILE A 212 9.75 9.33 10.34
C ILE A 212 9.33 7.91 9.94
N PRO A 213 8.02 7.60 9.94
CA PRO A 213 7.59 6.27 9.58
C PRO A 213 7.77 6.00 8.08
N MET A 214 8.19 4.77 7.79
CA MET A 214 8.12 4.20 6.45
C MET A 214 6.66 3.88 6.12
N MET A 215 6.21 4.29 4.95
CA MET A 215 4.86 4.05 4.45
C MET A 215 4.89 2.95 3.39
N ALA A 216 4.00 1.97 3.51
CA ALA A 216 3.94 0.83 2.60
C ALA A 216 2.52 0.38 2.30
N ILE A 217 2.33 -0.36 1.20
CA ILE A 217 1.04 -0.97 0.82
C ILE A 217 1.23 -2.48 0.66
N VAL A 218 0.39 -3.25 1.34
CA VAL A 218 0.36 -4.72 1.28
C VAL A 218 -0.57 -5.15 0.17
N LYS A 219 -0.02 -5.89 -0.80
CA LYS A 219 -0.71 -6.33 -2.01
C LYS A 219 -0.75 -7.84 -2.11
N GLU A 220 -1.75 -8.32 -2.81
CA GLU A 220 -1.80 -9.72 -3.22
C GLU A 220 -0.69 -10.04 -4.21
N TRP A 221 -0.14 -11.22 -4.01
CA TRP A 221 0.81 -11.83 -4.93
C TRP A 221 0.03 -12.59 -6.01
N LEU A 222 -0.33 -11.94 -7.13
CA LEU A 222 -1.26 -12.49 -8.15
C LEU A 222 -0.72 -12.66 -9.57
N ARG A 223 -1.45 -13.50 -10.34
CA ARG A 223 -1.38 -13.80 -11.79
C ARG A 223 -2.79 -13.58 -12.42
N ASN A 224 -2.91 -12.93 -13.59
CA ASN A 224 -4.07 -12.79 -14.54
C ASN A 224 -5.16 -11.67 -14.37
N LEU A 225 -5.45 -10.82 -15.40
CA LEU A 225 -6.62 -9.87 -15.51
C LEU A 225 -7.15 -9.62 -16.95
N ARG A 226 -8.40 -9.14 -17.08
CA ARG A 226 -9.01 -8.67 -18.35
C ARG A 226 -10.01 -7.47 -18.28
N GLU A 227 -10.31 -6.80 -17.16
CA GLU A 227 -11.56 -5.95 -17.06
C GLU A 227 -11.48 -4.48 -16.52
N LEU A 228 -10.31 -3.87 -16.30
CA LEU A 228 -10.12 -2.65 -15.45
C LEU A 228 -10.77 -1.31 -15.88
N HIS A 229 -11.00 -1.03 -17.16
CA HIS A 229 -11.33 0.36 -17.59
C HIS A 229 -12.77 0.84 -17.28
N LYS A 230 -13.66 -0.03 -16.80
CA LYS A 230 -15.07 0.35 -16.53
C LYS A 230 -15.28 1.11 -15.22
N SER A 231 -14.22 1.42 -14.45
CA SER A 231 -14.33 1.93 -13.07
C SER A 231 -13.69 3.30 -12.82
N GLY A 232 -13.27 4.03 -13.86
CA GLY A 232 -12.87 5.44 -13.73
C GLY A 232 -11.51 5.69 -13.08
N ILE A 233 -10.55 4.79 -13.27
CA ILE A 233 -9.16 4.91 -12.80
C ILE A 233 -8.25 5.21 -14.02
N VAL A 234 -7.36 6.21 -13.87
CA VAL A 234 -6.38 6.66 -14.87
C VAL A 234 -4.99 6.56 -14.22
N ILE A 235 -4.06 5.87 -14.86
CA ILE A 235 -2.81 5.26 -14.35
C ILE A 235 -1.56 6.11 -14.64
N ARG A 236 -1.53 6.85 -15.76
CA ARG A 236 -0.54 7.89 -16.13
C ARG A 236 0.94 7.53 -16.35
N ASP A 237 1.45 6.40 -15.88
CA ASP A 237 2.82 5.93 -16.16
C ASP A 237 2.75 4.44 -16.47
N LEU A 238 2.35 4.11 -17.69
CA LEU A 238 2.02 2.75 -18.09
C LEU A 238 3.21 2.14 -18.84
N LYS A 239 4.09 1.43 -18.14
CA LYS A 239 5.23 0.70 -18.73
C LYS A 239 4.98 -0.80 -18.73
N TRP A 240 5.56 -1.55 -19.68
CA TRP A 240 5.39 -3.00 -19.78
C TRP A 240 5.81 -3.74 -18.48
N GLN A 241 6.75 -3.18 -17.71
CA GLN A 241 7.18 -3.73 -16.41
C GLN A 241 6.12 -3.61 -15.30
N GLN A 242 5.12 -2.74 -15.47
CA GLN A 242 4.03 -2.52 -14.51
C GLN A 242 2.78 -3.37 -14.83
N TYR A 243 2.84 -4.13 -15.94
CA TYR A 243 1.85 -5.14 -16.34
C TYR A 243 2.29 -6.53 -15.87
N LEU A 244 1.61 -7.06 -14.85
CA LEU A 244 1.84 -8.43 -14.38
C LEU A 244 0.64 -9.30 -14.74
N ASN A 245 0.80 -10.04 -15.84
CA ASN A 245 -0.22 -10.97 -16.34
C ASN A 245 -1.58 -10.28 -16.55
N GLY A 246 -1.60 -9.10 -17.18
CA GLY A 246 -2.84 -8.34 -17.40
C GLY A 246 -3.36 -7.58 -16.19
N GLN A 247 -2.89 -7.84 -14.95
CA GLN A 247 -3.31 -7.07 -13.76
C GLN A 247 -2.45 -5.82 -13.61
N LEU A 248 -3.08 -4.69 -13.29
CA LEU A 248 -2.34 -3.49 -12.97
C LEU A 248 -1.89 -3.52 -11.51
N ALA A 249 -0.61 -3.23 -11.30
CA ALA A 249 0.04 -3.39 -10.00
C ALA A 249 0.59 -2.09 -9.41
N ASP A 250 0.71 -1.03 -10.21
CA ASP A 250 1.37 0.22 -9.82
C ASP A 250 0.47 1.42 -10.11
N PHE A 251 0.22 2.24 -9.09
CA PHE A 251 -0.67 3.41 -9.17
C PHE A 251 -0.04 4.67 -8.56
N SER A 252 1.29 4.73 -8.44
CA SER A 252 1.95 5.88 -7.82
C SER A 252 1.66 7.22 -8.51
N PHE A 253 1.42 7.22 -9.81
CA PHE A 253 1.04 8.43 -10.57
C PHE A 253 -0.47 8.55 -10.84
N ALA A 254 -1.28 7.61 -10.36
CA ALA A 254 -2.70 7.56 -10.69
C ALA A 254 -3.47 8.68 -9.99
N TRP A 255 -4.47 9.22 -10.69
CA TRP A 255 -5.36 10.24 -10.13
C TRP A 255 -6.74 9.66 -9.84
N THR A 256 -7.25 9.94 -8.65
CA THR A 256 -8.58 9.48 -8.20
C THR A 256 -9.48 10.67 -7.87
N ILE A 257 -10.68 10.70 -8.44
CA ILE A 257 -11.67 11.76 -8.19
C ILE A 257 -12.35 11.52 -6.82
N PRO A 258 -12.53 12.55 -5.97
CA PRO A 258 -12.24 13.96 -6.21
C PRO A 258 -10.74 14.26 -6.23
N HIS A 259 -10.23 15.00 -7.21
CA HIS A 259 -8.82 15.37 -7.27
C HIS A 259 -8.71 16.89 -7.39
N ILE A 260 -7.64 17.49 -6.87
CA ILE A 260 -7.45 18.94 -6.98
C ILE A 260 -7.38 19.41 -8.45
N PHE A 261 -6.87 18.57 -9.35
CA PHE A 261 -6.90 18.79 -10.79
C PHE A 261 -8.04 18.04 -11.52
N GLY A 262 -9.02 17.54 -10.77
CA GLY A 262 -10.18 16.85 -11.31
C GLY A 262 -11.14 17.81 -12.03
N PRO A 263 -12.04 17.28 -12.86
CA PRO A 263 -12.98 18.10 -13.65
C PRO A 263 -13.94 18.95 -12.80
N GLU A 264 -14.13 18.57 -11.52
CA GLU A 264 -15.01 19.24 -10.56
C GLU A 264 -14.30 20.37 -9.78
N SER A 265 -12.98 20.51 -9.87
CA SER A 265 -12.23 21.50 -9.08
C SER A 265 -12.27 22.91 -9.65
N GLY A 266 -12.62 23.06 -10.92
CA GLY A 266 -12.60 24.34 -11.64
C GLY A 266 -11.19 24.87 -11.96
N LEU A 267 -10.11 24.21 -11.51
CA LEU A 267 -8.73 24.64 -11.75
C LEU A 267 -8.21 24.29 -13.15
N ARG A 268 -8.76 23.24 -13.76
CA ARG A 268 -8.45 22.82 -15.13
C ARG A 268 -9.74 22.55 -15.88
N PRO A 269 -9.78 22.81 -17.20
CA PRO A 269 -10.94 22.46 -17.99
C PRO A 269 -11.11 20.95 -18.01
N ARG A 270 -12.37 20.49 -18.04
CA ARG A 270 -12.74 19.07 -18.00
C ARG A 270 -11.98 18.21 -19.00
N TRP A 271 -11.70 18.74 -20.19
CA TRP A 271 -10.98 18.04 -21.24
C TRP A 271 -9.55 17.63 -20.82
N SER A 272 -8.89 18.33 -19.90
CA SER A 272 -7.53 17.97 -19.48
C SER A 272 -7.49 16.58 -18.84
N PHE A 273 -8.49 16.26 -18.01
CA PHE A 273 -8.65 14.93 -17.41
C PHE A 273 -9.02 13.87 -18.46
N GLU A 274 -9.92 14.21 -19.39
CA GLU A 274 -10.32 13.33 -20.49
C GLU A 274 -9.15 13.02 -21.45
N SER A 275 -8.27 13.99 -21.70
CA SER A 275 -7.06 13.82 -22.51
C SER A 275 -6.04 12.90 -21.85
N MET A 276 -5.84 12.99 -20.53
CA MET A 276 -4.96 12.04 -19.82
C MET A 276 -5.53 10.62 -19.83
N ALA A 277 -6.85 10.46 -19.66
CA ALA A 277 -7.50 9.16 -19.81
C ALA A 277 -7.36 8.58 -21.22
N ALA A 278 -7.45 9.43 -22.25
CA ALA A 278 -7.22 9.03 -23.64
C ALA A 278 -5.76 8.66 -23.92
N TRP A 279 -4.80 9.34 -23.27
CA TRP A 279 -3.39 9.01 -23.38
C TRP A 279 -3.06 7.64 -22.77
N ASP A 280 -3.58 7.32 -21.59
CA ASP A 280 -3.44 5.98 -21.01
C ASP A 280 -3.94 4.87 -21.94
N LEU A 281 -5.07 5.13 -22.61
CA LEU A 281 -5.63 4.19 -23.58
C LEU A 281 -4.70 4.01 -24.79
N LYS A 282 -4.05 5.08 -25.25
CA LYS A 282 -3.06 5.04 -26.32
C LYS A 282 -1.83 4.23 -25.92
N CYS A 283 -1.24 4.50 -24.74
CA CYS A 283 -0.09 3.74 -24.23
C CYS A 283 -0.43 2.25 -24.06
N PHE A 284 -1.64 1.95 -23.58
CA PHE A 284 -2.10 0.56 -23.48
C PHE A 284 -2.23 -0.11 -24.86
N GLN A 285 -2.76 0.61 -25.86
CA GLN A 285 -2.84 0.09 -27.22
C GLN A 285 -1.46 -0.18 -27.82
N GLU A 286 -0.48 0.70 -27.60
CA GLU A 286 0.91 0.52 -28.05
C GLU A 286 1.53 -0.76 -27.44
N ILE A 287 1.27 -1.02 -26.15
CA ILE A 287 1.71 -2.26 -25.48
C ILE A 287 1.05 -3.50 -26.10
N LEU A 288 -0.25 -3.44 -26.43
CA LEU A 288 -0.95 -4.55 -27.09
C LEU A 288 -0.42 -4.81 -28.50
N ASP A 289 -0.12 -3.74 -29.24
CA ASP A 289 0.40 -3.82 -30.61
C ASP A 289 1.80 -4.46 -30.63
N ASP A 290 2.66 -4.12 -29.67
CA ASP A 290 3.97 -4.76 -29.52
C ASP A 290 3.84 -6.23 -29.11
N PHE A 291 2.90 -6.57 -28.21
CA PHE A 291 2.62 -7.95 -27.84
C PHE A 291 2.13 -8.81 -29.02
N CYS A 292 1.39 -8.22 -29.96
CA CYS A 292 0.91 -8.89 -31.17
C CYS A 292 1.98 -9.04 -32.26
N ARG A 293 3.08 -8.29 -32.19
CA ARG A 293 4.21 -8.38 -33.14
C ARG A 293 5.22 -9.47 -32.77
N GLU A 294 5.20 -9.94 -31.54
CA GLU A 294 6.12 -10.97 -31.02
C GLU A 294 5.56 -12.41 -31.09
N VAL A 295 4.38 -12.61 -31.72
CA VAL A 295 3.74 -13.92 -32.01
C VAL A 295 3.73 -14.19 -33.50
#